data_AF-A0A6L7UM28-F1
#
_entry.id   AF-A0A6L7UM28-F1
#
_cell.length_a   1.000
_cell.length_b   1.000
_cell.length_c   1.000
_cell.angle_alpha   90.00
_cell.angle_beta   90.00
_cell.angle_gamma   90.00
#
_symmetry.space_group_name_H-M   'P 1'
#
loop_
_entity.id
_entity.type
_entity.pdbx_description
1 polymer ?
#
loop_
_entity_poly.entity_id
_entity_poly.type
_entity_poly.pdbx_seq_one_letter_code
_entity_poly.pdbx_strand_id
1 'polypeptide(L)' 'MTLEIVSSVLVIAGAIFAVIGGIGIVRLPDFFCRIHGAGITDTLGAGLILTGLMF' A
#
# COMPACT_ATOMS: atom_id res chain seq x y z
N MET A 1 -23.28 -3.43 -5.52
CA MET A 1 -23.00 -1.98 -5.44
C MET A 1 -22.21 -1.61 -4.19
N THR A 2 -22.62 -2.02 -2.99
CA THR A 2 -21.84 -1.76 -1.77
C THR A 2 -20.48 -2.46 -1.77
N LEU A 3 -20.41 -3.73 -2.16
CA LEU A 3 -19.15 -4.48 -2.25
C LEU A 3 -18.19 -3.89 -3.29
N GLU A 4 -18.68 -3.53 -4.47
CA GLU A 4 -17.90 -2.83 -5.51
C GLU A 4 -17.23 -1.55 -4.98
N ILE A 5 -17.97 -0.75 -4.20
CA ILE A 5 -17.44 0.48 -3.59
C ILE A 5 -16.36 0.13 -2.56
N VAL A 6 -16.60 -0.86 -1.71
CA VAL A 6 -15.62 -1.32 -0.70
C VAL A 6 -14.35 -1.83 -1.39
N SER A 7 -14.48 -2.71 -2.39
CA SER A 7 -13.40 -3.23 -3.21
C SER A 7 -12.58 -2.10 -3.84
N SER A 8 -13.25 -1.15 -4.51
CA SER A 8 -12.60 0.00 -5.13
C SER A 8 -11.83 0.87 -4.13
N VAL A 9 -12.43 1.14 -2.96
CA VAL A 9 -11.79 1.94 -1.90
C VAL A 9 -10.55 1.22 -1.35
N LEU A 10 -10.62 -0.09 -1.12
CA LEU A 10 -9.49 -0.88 -0.63
C LEU A 10 -8.34 -0.91 -1.64
N VAL A 11 -8.64 -1.13 -2.92
CA VAL A 11 -7.62 -1.15 -3.98
C VAL A 11 -6.94 0.22 -4.13
N ILE A 12 -7.71 1.31 -4.12
CA ILE A 12 -7.16 2.67 -4.20
C ILE A 12 -6.31 2.98 -2.95
N ALA A 13 -6.78 2.61 -1.76
CA ALA A 13 -6.02 2.80 -0.53
C ALA A 13 -4.68 2.05 -0.57
N GLY A 14 -4.67 0.78 -0.97
CA GLY A 14 -3.44 0.00 -1.09
C GLY A 14 -2.48 0.54 -2.15
N ALA A 15 -3.00 1.06 -3.28
CA ALA A 15 -2.18 1.73 -4.28
C ALA A 15 -1.51 3.01 -3.74
N ILE A 16 -2.24 3.81 -2.94
CA ILE A 16 -1.67 4.99 -2.27
C ILE A 16 -0.52 4.58 -1.33
N PHE A 17 -0.70 3.53 -0.51
CA PHE A 17 0.37 3.04 0.36
C PHE A 17 1.58 2.53 -0.42
N ALA A 18 1.39 1.89 -1.57
CA ALA A 18 2.49 1.45 -2.42
C ALA A 18 3.29 2.64 -2.98
N VAL A 19 2.62 3.73 -3.39
CA VAL A 19 3.28 4.96 -3.83
C VAL A 19 4.05 5.61 -2.68
N ILE A 20 3.44 5.71 -1.49
CA ILE A 20 4.08 6.29 -0.30
C ILE A 20 5.34 5.49 0.07
N GLY A 21 5.24 4.16 0.10
CA GLY A 21 6.38 3.29 0.39
C GLY A 21 7.49 3.39 -0.66
N GLY A 22 7.13 3.45 -1.95
CA GLY A 22 8.07 3.71 -3.05
C GLY A 22 8.79 5.06 -2.92
N ILE A 23 8.06 6.12 -2.57
CA ILE A 23 8.66 7.44 -2.27
C ILE A 23 9.59 7.34 -1.06
N GLY A 24 9.19 6.60 -0.02
CA GLY A 24 10.00 6.36 1.17
C GLY A 24 11.34 5.70 0.86
N ILE A 25 11.36 4.71 -0.03
CA ILE A 25 12.60 4.04 -0.48
C ILE A 25 13.57 5.03 -1.14
N VAL A 26 13.06 5.98 -1.94
CA VAL A 26 13.89 6.95 -2.68
C VAL A 26 14.32 8.13 -1.80
N ARG A 27 13.45 8.61 -0.91
CA ARG A 27 13.64 9.88 -0.18
C ARG A 27 14.28 9.70 1.20
N LEU A 28 14.14 8.54 1.84
CA LEU A 28 14.66 8.36 3.20
C LEU A 28 16.21 8.25 3.18
N PRO A 29 16.90 8.91 4.12
CA PRO A 29 18.36 8.97 4.14
C PRO A 29 19.01 7.65 4.60
N ASP A 30 18.39 6.96 5.56
CA ASP A 30 18.96 5.78 6.21
C ASP A 30 18.41 4.46 5.67
N PHE A 31 19.26 3.42 5.68
CA PHE A 31 18.91 2.08 5.21
C PHE A 31 17.70 1.49 5.94
N PHE A 32 17.68 1.57 7.28
CA PHE A 32 16.56 1.08 8.08
C PHE A 32 15.26 1.83 7.81
N CYS A 33 15.34 3.14 7.58
CA CYS A 33 14.17 3.94 7.21
C CYS A 33 13.64 3.54 5.84
N ARG A 34 14.52 3.30 4.85
CA ARG A 34 14.11 2.79 3.52
C ARG A 34 13.44 1.42 3.61
N ILE A 35 13.96 0.51 4.42
CA ILE A 35 13.35 -0.82 4.65
C ILE A 35 11.98 -0.68 5.31
N HIS A 36 11.84 0.21 6.30
CA HIS A 36 10.52 0.46 6.90
C HIS A 36 9.52 0.98 5.86
N GLY A 37 9.94 1.91 4.99
CA GLY A 37 9.14 2.39 3.86
C GLY A 37 8.74 1.27 2.89
N ALA A 38 9.68 0.37 2.56
CA ALA A 38 9.40 -0.81 1.74
C ALA A 38 8.39 -1.74 2.43
N GLY A 39 8.54 -2.00 3.72
CA GLY A 39 7.65 -2.87 4.49
C GLY A 39 6.20 -2.38 4.58
N ILE A 40 5.97 -1.05 4.54
CA ILE A 40 4.61 -0.47 4.44
C ILE A 40 3.95 -0.87 3.11
N THR A 41 4.72 -0.96 2.02
CA THR A 41 4.24 -1.39 0.70
C THR A 41 3.77 -2.84 0.74
N ASP A 42 4.55 -3.72 1.38
CA ASP A 42 4.26 -5.16 1.42
C ASP A 42 3.12 -5.52 2.37
N THR A 43 3.04 -4.84 3.52
CA THR A 43 2.01 -5.14 4.54
C THR A 43 0.69 -4.45 4.24
N LEU A 44 0.67 -3.12 4.22
CA LEU A 44 -0.55 -2.35 4.01
C LEU A 44 -0.91 -2.26 2.52
N GLY A 45 0.07 -1.98 1.65
CA GLY A 45 -0.18 -1.85 0.21
C GLY A 45 -0.74 -3.13 -0.41
N ALA A 46 0.05 -4.21 -0.38
CA ALA A 46 -0.39 -5.49 -0.92
C ALA A 46 -1.58 -6.08 -0.13
N GLY A 47 -1.59 -5.95 1.19
CA GLY A 47 -2.69 -6.43 2.03
C GLY A 47 -4.04 -5.81 1.67
N LEU A 48 -4.10 -4.48 1.48
CA LEU A 48 -5.32 -3.78 1.08
C LEU A 48 -5.75 -4.12 -0.35
N ILE A 49 -4.80 -4.19 -1.30
CA ILE A 49 -5.10 -4.55 -2.69
C ILE A 49 -5.67 -5.97 -2.78
N LEU A 50 -5.00 -6.94 -2.15
CA LEU A 50 -5.44 -8.35 -2.15
C LEU A 50 -6.79 -8.50 -1.47
N THR A 51 -7.00 -7.82 -0.34
CA THR A 51 -8.29 -7.85 0.36
C THR A 51 -9.40 -7.19 -0.46
N GLY A 52 -9.11 -6.10 -1.17
CA GLY A 52 -10.05 -5.48 -2.10
C GLY A 52 -10.45 -6.42 -3.23
N LEU A 53 -9.49 -7.14 -3.82
CA LEU A 53 -9.72 -8.11 -4.90
C LEU A 53 -10.54 -9.34 -4.48
N MET A 54 -10.70 -9.61 -3.17
CA MET A 54 -11.53 -10.71 -2.67
C MET A 54 -13.04 -10.38 -2.66
N PHE A 55 -13.42 -9.12 -2.83
CA PHE A 55 -14.80 -8.62 -2.80
C PHE A 55 -15.22 -8.03 -4.14
#